data_AF-X0RY90-F1
#
_entry.id   AF-X0RY90-F1
#
_cell.length_a   1.000
_cell.length_b   1.000
_cell.length_c   1.000
_cell.angle_alpha   90.00
_cell.angle_beta   90.00
_cell.angle_gamma   90.00
#
_symmetry.space_group_name_H-M   'P 1'
#
loop_
_entity.id
_entity.type
_entity.pdbx_description
1 polymer ?
#
loop_
_entity_poly.entity_id
_entity_poly.type
_entity_poly.pdbx_seq_one_letter_code
_entity_poly.pdbx_strand_id
1 'polypeptide(L)'
;MKDNKIEAIVPEEVEDPAPDGLKAPGFPFDAAKAKQLQGDNPAMEIQLADGVSMKFVGIPAGQFVIGSQQGMPDEQPRAVVEIEKPFWMAVTETTNRQYEAFDAAHDTRYIDEHGKDHAVPGYIANHANQPVARVSWQEAMKFCEWLSEETGKKVALPSESQWEWAARAGSEKQFFYGGENKDFSKWANLADAGRRRTYCEFDGGSKVHVRRPYHENSTFPLRDDRFTDKWFIVDYVAQYDPSPFGLFDVIGNVSEWTRSDYRAYPYKDDDGRNKGDVSGTKVARGGSWNDRPKVTGSTRRYEYESYQKVYNVGFRVIIE
;
A
#
# COMPACT_ATOMS: atom_id res chain seq x y z
N MET A 1 -22.04 -44.23 -1.63
CA MET A 1 -21.10 -43.48 -0.78
C MET A 1 -21.90 -43.02 0.42
N LYS A 2 -21.42 -43.22 1.65
CA LYS A 2 -22.16 -42.81 2.86
C LYS A 2 -22.20 -41.29 2.91
N ASP A 3 -23.38 -40.72 3.13
CA ASP A 3 -23.61 -39.30 3.42
C ASP A 3 -22.92 -38.94 4.74
N ASN A 4 -21.61 -38.71 4.70
CA ASN A 4 -20.92 -38.08 5.81
C ASN A 4 -21.30 -36.60 5.78
N LYS A 5 -22.28 -36.23 6.61
CA LYS A 5 -22.55 -34.82 6.93
C LYS A 5 -21.27 -34.22 7.51
N ILE A 6 -20.66 -33.32 6.74
CA ILE A 6 -19.57 -32.48 7.24
C ILE A 6 -20.25 -31.37 8.05
N GLU A 7 -20.13 -31.43 9.37
CA GLU A 7 -20.51 -30.31 10.22
C GLU A 7 -19.36 -29.29 10.20
N ALA A 8 -19.66 -28.09 9.71
CA ALA A 8 -18.71 -26.98 9.81
C ALA A 8 -18.60 -26.56 11.28
N ILE A 9 -17.47 -26.85 11.89
CA ILE A 9 -17.13 -26.29 13.21
C ILE A 9 -16.76 -24.84 12.97
N VAL A 10 -17.64 -23.92 13.37
CA VAL A 10 -17.29 -22.51 13.48
C VAL A 10 -16.35 -22.41 14.69
N PRO A 11 -15.09 -21.99 14.53
CA PRO A 11 -14.21 -21.76 15.67
C PRO A 11 -14.87 -20.79 16.65
N GLU A 12 -14.66 -20.98 17.95
CA GLU A 12 -15.08 -19.99 18.93
C GLU A 12 -14.49 -18.63 18.56
N GLU A 13 -15.32 -17.58 18.67
CA GLU A 13 -14.89 -16.22 18.44
C GLU A 13 -13.80 -15.92 19.49
N VAL A 14 -12.59 -15.65 19.01
CA VAL A 14 -11.48 -15.31 19.90
C VAL A 14 -11.82 -13.96 20.52
N GLU A 15 -11.96 -13.91 21.84
CA GLU A 15 -12.19 -12.65 22.55
C GLU A 15 -11.10 -11.66 22.18
N ASP A 16 -11.50 -10.41 21.91
CA ASP A 16 -10.56 -9.33 21.64
C ASP A 16 -9.56 -9.21 22.80
N PRO A 17 -8.26 -9.06 22.52
CA PRO A 17 -7.27 -8.88 23.56
C PRO A 17 -7.61 -7.66 24.40
N ALA A 18 -7.39 -7.76 25.72
CA ALA A 18 -7.59 -6.64 26.63
C ALA A 18 -6.77 -5.41 26.15
N PRO A 19 -7.32 -4.18 26.27
CA PRO A 19 -6.60 -2.98 25.86
C PRO A 19 -5.25 -2.87 26.58
N ASP A 20 -4.18 -2.61 25.83
CA ASP A 20 -2.82 -2.46 26.38
C ASP A 20 -2.60 -1.15 27.18
N GLY A 21 -3.59 -0.26 27.19
CA GLY A 21 -3.57 1.00 27.93
C GLY A 21 -2.63 2.07 27.35
N LEU A 22 -2.05 1.87 26.16
CA LEU A 22 -1.21 2.87 25.51
C LEU A 22 -2.02 4.12 25.16
N LYS A 23 -1.42 5.29 25.40
CA LYS A 23 -2.01 6.59 25.07
C LYS A 23 -0.98 7.45 24.37
N ALA A 24 -1.37 8.02 23.23
CA ALA A 24 -0.60 9.00 22.50
C ALA A 24 -1.32 10.37 22.57
N PRO A 25 -0.71 11.40 23.15
CA PRO A 25 -1.25 12.76 23.16
C PRO A 25 -1.77 13.22 21.79
N GLY A 26 -3.05 13.60 21.74
CA GLY A 26 -3.67 14.12 20.53
C GLY A 26 -4.11 13.06 19.51
N PHE A 27 -4.02 11.76 19.83
CA PHE A 27 -4.46 10.65 18.98
C PHE A 27 -5.41 9.69 19.76
N PRO A 28 -6.47 9.15 19.13
CA PRO A 28 -6.91 9.37 17.75
C PRO A 28 -7.55 10.75 17.54
N PHE A 29 -7.73 11.15 16.28
CA PHE A 29 -8.41 12.39 15.89
C PHE A 29 -9.20 12.23 14.58
N ASP A 30 -10.17 13.12 14.37
CA ASP A 30 -11.04 13.09 13.19
C ASP A 30 -10.46 13.89 12.00
N ALA A 31 -11.16 13.81 10.87
CA ALA A 31 -10.73 14.49 9.64
C ALA A 31 -10.74 16.03 9.74
N ALA A 32 -11.58 16.62 10.60
CA ALA A 32 -11.59 18.06 10.82
C ALA A 32 -10.31 18.49 11.55
N LYS A 33 -9.92 17.72 12.57
CA LYS A 33 -8.66 17.93 13.29
C LYS A 33 -7.44 17.66 12.40
N ALA A 34 -7.49 16.63 11.55
CA ALA A 34 -6.43 16.35 10.57
C ALA A 34 -6.14 17.57 9.68
N LYS A 35 -7.19 18.17 9.10
CA LYS A 35 -7.09 19.40 8.31
C LYS A 35 -6.57 20.58 9.13
N GLN A 36 -7.03 20.73 10.37
CA GLN A 36 -6.52 21.78 11.27
C GLN A 36 -5.02 21.63 11.55
N LEU A 37 -4.54 20.40 11.73
CA LEU A 37 -3.11 20.12 11.97
C LEU A 37 -2.25 20.39 10.73
N GLN A 38 -2.78 20.14 9.52
CA GLN A 38 -2.10 20.49 8.28
C GLN A 38 -2.04 22.01 8.06
N GLY A 39 -3.02 22.76 8.58
CA GLY A 39 -3.13 24.20 8.40
C GLY A 39 -3.31 24.57 6.93
N ASP A 40 -2.93 25.81 6.57
CA ASP A 40 -3.00 26.32 5.20
C ASP A 40 -1.80 25.89 4.34
N ASN A 41 -1.15 24.76 4.63
CA ASN A 41 0.08 24.34 3.95
C ASN A 41 -0.17 24.24 2.43
N PRO A 42 0.48 25.09 1.61
CA PRO A 42 0.25 25.07 0.18
C PRO A 42 0.77 23.75 -0.39
N ALA A 43 0.01 23.13 -1.29
CA ALA A 43 0.49 21.96 -2.01
C ALA A 43 1.83 22.28 -2.69
N MET A 44 2.83 21.43 -2.47
CA MET A 44 4.13 21.55 -3.13
C MET A 44 4.11 20.74 -4.41
N GLU A 45 4.67 21.28 -5.48
CA GLU A 45 4.82 20.58 -6.75
C GLU A 45 6.26 20.68 -7.23
N ILE A 46 6.84 19.55 -7.60
CA ILE A 46 8.20 19.43 -8.12
C ILE A 46 8.10 18.99 -9.58
N GLN A 47 8.81 19.68 -10.47
CA GLN A 47 8.97 19.27 -11.86
C GLN A 47 10.09 18.24 -11.94
N LEU A 48 9.82 17.11 -12.59
CA LEU A 48 10.76 16.00 -12.81
C LEU A 48 11.34 16.04 -14.23
N ALA A 49 10.52 16.44 -15.20
CA ALA A 49 10.86 16.60 -16.62
C ALA A 49 9.80 17.47 -17.31
N ASP A 50 9.96 17.74 -18.61
CA ASP A 50 9.00 18.52 -19.38
C ASP A 50 7.58 17.92 -19.32
N GLY A 51 6.68 18.63 -18.63
CA GLY A 51 5.29 18.19 -18.45
C GLY A 51 5.14 16.97 -17.54
N VAL A 52 6.12 16.69 -16.67
CA VAL A 52 6.07 15.64 -15.65
C VAL A 52 6.34 16.27 -14.29
N SER A 53 5.36 16.19 -13.39
CA SER A 53 5.48 16.73 -12.04
C SER A 53 5.01 15.74 -10.98
N MET A 54 5.44 16.00 -9.74
CA MET A 54 5.03 15.27 -8.55
C MET A 54 4.50 16.26 -7.52
N LYS A 55 3.31 15.96 -6.99
CA LYS A 55 2.63 16.77 -5.98
C LYS A 55 2.85 16.19 -4.60
N PHE A 56 2.98 17.06 -3.62
CA PHE A 56 3.22 16.74 -2.23
C PHE A 56 2.25 17.48 -1.32
N VAL A 57 1.91 16.83 -0.21
CA VAL A 57 1.10 17.40 0.87
C VAL A 57 1.89 17.36 2.18
N GLY A 58 1.70 18.37 3.03
CA GLY A 58 2.34 18.43 4.33
C GLY A 58 1.70 17.45 5.31
N ILE A 59 2.52 16.62 5.94
CA ILE A 59 2.13 15.70 7.01
C ILE A 59 2.61 16.30 8.34
N PRO A 60 1.71 16.56 9.30
CA PRO A 60 2.06 17.24 10.54
C PRO A 60 2.89 16.34 11.46
N ALA A 61 3.69 16.96 12.32
CA ALA A 61 4.27 16.30 13.48
C ALA A 61 3.17 15.85 14.46
N GLY A 62 3.46 14.84 15.27
CA GLY A 62 2.49 14.31 16.25
C GLY A 62 2.93 13.01 16.88
N GLN A 63 2.08 12.46 17.75
CA GLN A 63 2.30 11.17 18.39
C GLN A 63 1.14 10.22 18.07
N PHE A 64 1.44 8.94 17.91
CA PHE A 64 0.43 7.91 17.68
C PHE A 64 0.85 6.56 18.24
N VAL A 65 -0.09 5.62 18.27
CA VAL A 65 0.18 4.24 18.63
C VAL A 65 0.40 3.44 17.33
N ILE A 66 1.62 2.95 17.12
CA ILE A 66 1.99 2.12 15.98
C ILE A 66 1.66 0.64 16.27
N GLY A 67 1.23 -0.10 15.23
CA GLY A 67 0.84 -1.51 15.32
C GLY A 67 -0.62 -1.75 15.72
N SER A 68 -0.98 -3.02 15.90
CA SER A 68 -2.36 -3.43 16.17
C SER A 68 -2.42 -4.61 17.14
N GLN A 69 -3.34 -4.58 18.12
CA GLN A 69 -3.57 -5.74 19.00
C GLN A 69 -4.36 -6.85 18.28
N GLN A 70 -5.18 -6.48 17.30
CA GLN A 70 -5.98 -7.40 16.48
C GLN A 70 -5.30 -7.71 15.12
N GLY A 71 -4.09 -7.19 14.89
CA GLY A 71 -3.34 -7.37 13.65
C GLY A 71 -2.55 -8.67 13.61
N MET A 72 -1.70 -8.80 12.58
CA MET A 72 -0.79 -9.94 12.46
C MET A 72 0.24 -9.98 13.61
N PRO A 73 0.82 -11.15 13.94
CA PRO A 73 1.75 -11.27 15.06
C PRO A 73 2.97 -10.33 15.00
N ASP A 74 3.41 -9.96 13.80
CA ASP A 74 4.53 -9.04 13.53
C ASP A 74 4.17 -7.55 13.68
N GLU A 75 2.91 -7.24 14.00
CA GLU A 75 2.38 -5.90 14.30
C GLU A 75 2.32 -5.63 15.82
N GLN A 76 2.82 -6.57 16.63
CA GLN A 76 2.75 -6.59 18.09
C GLN A 76 4.13 -6.77 18.77
N PRO A 77 4.32 -6.26 20.00
CA PRO A 77 3.40 -5.38 20.72
C PRO A 77 3.38 -3.97 20.13
N ARG A 78 2.25 -3.27 20.32
CA ARG A 78 2.13 -1.85 19.92
C ARG A 78 3.10 -0.97 20.70
N ALA A 79 3.40 0.21 20.16
CA ALA A 79 4.25 1.20 20.81
C ALA A 79 3.75 2.62 20.55
N VAL A 80 4.03 3.56 21.46
CA VAL A 80 3.84 4.99 21.18
C VAL A 80 5.05 5.48 20.41
N VAL A 81 4.81 6.16 19.29
CA VAL A 81 5.85 6.74 18.42
C VAL A 81 5.56 8.22 18.20
N GLU A 82 6.64 9.00 18.16
CA GLU A 82 6.61 10.43 17.86
C GLU A 82 7.18 10.69 16.46
N ILE A 83 6.43 11.46 15.68
CA ILE A 83 6.90 12.11 14.46
C ILE A 83 7.34 13.52 14.87
N GLU A 84 8.64 13.67 15.12
CA GLU A 84 9.22 14.89 15.72
C GLU A 84 9.03 16.14 14.85
N LYS A 85 9.09 15.98 13.52
CA LYS A 85 9.04 17.08 12.56
C LYS A 85 7.99 16.80 11.49
N PRO A 86 7.26 17.83 11.05
CA PRO A 86 6.42 17.70 9.87
C PRO A 86 7.32 17.44 8.65
N PHE A 87 6.77 16.72 7.67
CA PHE A 87 7.46 16.39 6.42
C PHE A 87 6.47 16.49 5.27
N TRP A 88 6.97 16.55 4.03
CA TRP A 88 6.12 16.47 2.84
C TRP A 88 6.05 15.04 2.36
N MET A 89 4.89 14.58 1.91
CA MET A 89 4.72 13.26 1.31
C MET A 89 4.05 13.38 -0.05
N ALA A 90 4.53 12.60 -1.02
CA ALA A 90 3.92 12.52 -2.34
C ALA A 90 2.43 12.13 -2.22
N VAL A 91 1.58 12.86 -2.94
CA VAL A 91 0.12 12.73 -2.86
C VAL A 91 -0.37 11.34 -3.32
N THR A 92 0.33 10.75 -4.28
CA THR A 92 0.11 9.40 -4.82
C THR A 92 1.38 8.56 -4.67
N GLU A 93 1.32 7.28 -5.01
CA GLU A 93 2.52 6.54 -5.37
C GLU A 93 3.24 7.20 -6.55
N THR A 94 4.54 6.95 -6.68
CA THR A 94 5.32 7.35 -7.85
C THR A 94 4.77 6.65 -9.08
N THR A 95 4.40 7.38 -10.12
CA THR A 95 3.84 6.80 -11.35
C THR A 95 4.91 6.29 -12.30
N ASN A 96 4.55 5.42 -13.25
CA ASN A 96 5.46 4.99 -14.31
C ASN A 96 6.07 6.18 -15.08
N ARG A 97 5.28 7.20 -15.41
CA ARG A 97 5.75 8.42 -16.10
C ARG A 97 6.72 9.25 -15.25
N GLN A 98 6.51 9.30 -13.93
CA GLN A 98 7.43 9.98 -13.02
C GLN A 98 8.74 9.20 -12.88
N TYR A 99 8.67 7.87 -12.82
CA TYR A 99 9.84 7.01 -12.75
C TYR A 99 10.65 7.00 -14.07
N GLU A 100 9.97 7.10 -15.22
CA GLU A 100 10.58 7.19 -16.56
C GLU A 100 11.52 8.41 -16.69
N ALA A 101 11.26 9.49 -15.96
CA ALA A 101 12.15 10.65 -15.91
C ALA A 101 13.53 10.33 -15.29
N PHE A 102 13.60 9.30 -14.44
CA PHE A 102 14.82 8.78 -13.82
C PHE A 102 15.41 7.61 -14.62
N ASP A 103 14.58 6.61 -14.95
CA ASP A 103 14.97 5.42 -15.70
C ASP A 103 13.96 5.13 -16.82
N ALA A 104 14.28 5.65 -18.01
CA ALA A 104 13.46 5.49 -19.20
C ALA A 104 13.39 4.04 -19.73
N ALA A 105 14.25 3.13 -19.22
CA ALA A 105 14.23 1.72 -19.61
C ALA A 105 13.32 0.87 -18.71
N HIS A 106 12.78 1.45 -17.63
CA HIS A 106 11.92 0.72 -16.71
C HIS A 106 10.59 0.31 -17.33
N ASP A 107 10.12 -0.89 -16.98
CA ASP A 107 8.83 -1.42 -17.39
C ASP A 107 8.22 -2.22 -16.23
N THR A 108 7.08 -1.76 -15.70
CA THR A 108 6.28 -2.49 -14.70
C THR A 108 5.68 -3.79 -15.26
N ARG A 109 5.70 -3.96 -16.59
CA ARG A 109 5.27 -5.12 -17.36
C ARG A 109 3.76 -5.35 -17.31
N TYR A 110 3.39 -6.59 -17.03
CA TYR A 110 2.03 -7.11 -17.07
C TYR A 110 1.68 -7.74 -15.72
N ILE A 111 0.39 -7.75 -15.42
CA ILE A 111 -0.22 -8.63 -14.44
C ILE A 111 -0.73 -9.89 -15.16
N ASP A 112 -0.38 -11.05 -14.62
CA ASP A 112 -0.71 -12.33 -15.26
C ASP A 112 -2.22 -12.60 -15.30
N GLU A 113 -2.67 -13.17 -16.41
CA GLU A 113 -4.00 -13.76 -16.58
C GLU A 113 -3.92 -15.25 -16.25
N HIS A 114 -4.83 -15.76 -15.41
CA HIS A 114 -4.88 -17.17 -15.05
C HIS A 114 -5.58 -18.00 -16.13
N GLY A 115 -5.16 -19.26 -16.33
CA GLY A 115 -5.81 -20.20 -17.26
C GLY A 115 -5.48 -19.98 -18.74
N LYS A 116 -4.57 -19.05 -19.01
CA LYS A 116 -4.15 -18.63 -20.35
C LYS A 116 -2.97 -19.43 -20.89
N ASP A 117 -2.94 -19.61 -22.21
CA ASP A 117 -1.75 -20.08 -22.95
C ASP A 117 -0.71 -18.95 -23.08
N HIS A 118 0.58 -19.26 -22.97
CA HIS A 118 1.70 -18.31 -22.84
C HIS A 118 2.00 -17.50 -24.12
N ALA A 119 1.09 -17.48 -25.09
CA ALA A 119 1.26 -16.86 -26.39
C ALA A 119 1.02 -15.34 -26.42
N VAL A 120 0.35 -14.77 -25.41
CA VAL A 120 0.02 -13.34 -25.34
C VAL A 120 0.38 -12.79 -23.95
N PRO A 121 0.82 -11.53 -23.80
CA PRO A 121 1.05 -10.93 -22.48
C PRO A 121 -0.24 -10.75 -21.67
N GLY A 122 -0.15 -10.68 -20.34
CA GLY A 122 -1.29 -10.43 -19.45
C GLY A 122 -1.87 -9.01 -19.55
N TYR A 123 -2.47 -8.53 -18.47
CA TYR A 123 -2.97 -7.15 -18.39
C TYR A 123 -1.81 -6.16 -18.29
N ILE A 124 -1.82 -5.10 -19.09
CA ILE A 124 -0.78 -4.06 -19.04
C ILE A 124 -0.83 -3.35 -17.68
N ALA A 125 0.33 -3.27 -17.03
CA ALA A 125 0.54 -2.61 -15.74
C ALA A 125 1.50 -1.41 -15.83
N ASN A 126 1.91 -1.05 -17.05
CA ASN A 126 2.91 -0.02 -17.32
C ASN A 126 2.32 1.26 -17.96
N HIS A 127 1.03 1.56 -17.73
CA HIS A 127 0.48 2.83 -18.22
C HIS A 127 1.08 4.01 -17.45
N ALA A 128 1.26 5.15 -18.13
CA ALA A 128 1.94 6.34 -17.62
C ALA A 128 1.50 6.79 -16.22
N ASN A 129 0.20 6.73 -15.92
CA ASN A 129 -0.38 7.18 -14.65
C ASN A 129 -0.77 6.02 -13.71
N GLN A 130 -0.33 4.80 -13.99
CA GLN A 130 -0.34 3.70 -13.01
C GLN A 130 0.88 3.86 -12.09
N PRO A 131 0.82 3.36 -10.85
CA PRO A 131 1.98 3.34 -9.97
C PRO A 131 3.08 2.49 -10.60
N VAL A 132 4.32 2.92 -10.42
CA VAL A 132 5.47 2.09 -10.76
C VAL A 132 5.52 0.89 -9.81
N ALA A 133 5.77 -0.31 -10.34
CA ALA A 133 5.98 -1.51 -9.54
C ALA A 133 7.10 -2.36 -10.15
N ARG A 134 7.44 -3.51 -9.54
CA ARG A 134 8.66 -4.27 -9.92
C ARG A 134 9.94 -3.44 -9.83
N VAL A 135 9.94 -2.44 -8.95
CA VAL A 135 11.14 -1.69 -8.56
C VAL A 135 11.64 -2.30 -7.26
N SER A 136 12.94 -2.58 -7.21
CA SER A 136 13.56 -3.01 -5.95
C SER A 136 13.67 -1.82 -4.99
N TRP A 137 13.80 -2.11 -3.70
CA TRP A 137 14.05 -1.07 -2.70
C TRP A 137 15.29 -0.25 -3.04
N GLN A 138 16.34 -0.92 -3.55
CA GLN A 138 17.59 -0.26 -3.98
C GLN A 138 17.36 0.74 -5.11
N GLU A 139 16.53 0.39 -6.09
CA GLU A 139 16.16 1.27 -7.21
C GLU A 139 15.27 2.43 -6.75
N ALA A 140 14.36 2.20 -5.80
CA ALA A 140 13.55 3.25 -5.21
C ALA A 140 14.39 4.25 -4.40
N MET A 141 15.42 3.79 -3.69
CA MET A 141 16.38 4.67 -3.02
C MET A 141 17.22 5.48 -4.01
N LYS A 142 17.68 4.89 -5.13
CA LYS A 142 18.37 5.63 -6.19
C LYS A 142 17.49 6.69 -6.84
N PHE A 143 16.19 6.43 -7.00
CA PHE A 143 15.24 7.45 -7.43
C PHE A 143 15.17 8.61 -6.43
N CYS A 144 15.15 8.32 -5.12
CA CYS A 144 15.21 9.36 -4.10
C CYS A 144 16.51 10.18 -4.17
N GLU A 145 17.66 9.52 -4.32
CA GLU A 145 18.98 10.16 -4.47
C GLU A 145 19.01 11.10 -5.69
N TRP A 146 18.59 10.60 -6.85
CA TRP A 146 18.47 11.40 -8.07
C TRP A 146 17.54 12.60 -7.88
N LEU A 147 16.34 12.40 -7.32
CA LEU A 147 15.41 13.50 -7.11
C LEU A 147 15.95 14.54 -6.10
N SER A 148 16.74 14.09 -5.13
CA SER A 148 17.47 14.96 -4.22
C SER A 148 18.49 15.84 -4.95
N GLU A 149 19.26 15.26 -5.88
CA GLU A 149 20.24 15.98 -6.69
C GLU A 149 19.58 17.02 -7.61
N GLU A 150 18.49 16.66 -8.29
CA GLU A 150 17.77 17.54 -9.21
C GLU A 150 17.11 18.74 -8.49
N THR A 151 16.66 18.54 -7.25
CA THR A 151 15.84 19.53 -6.54
C THR A 151 16.57 20.28 -5.43
N GLY A 152 17.73 19.78 -5.01
CA GLY A 152 18.43 20.24 -3.80
C GLY A 152 17.67 19.99 -2.51
N LYS A 153 16.60 19.18 -2.53
CA LYS A 153 15.80 18.81 -1.35
C LYS A 153 16.25 17.47 -0.79
N LYS A 154 15.96 17.20 0.48
CA LYS A 154 16.24 15.90 1.10
C LYS A 154 15.07 14.94 0.86
N VAL A 155 15.15 14.17 -0.23
CA VAL A 155 14.15 13.21 -0.65
C VAL A 155 14.53 11.83 -0.10
N ALA A 156 13.54 11.09 0.39
CA ALA A 156 13.73 9.73 0.87
C ALA A 156 12.46 8.90 0.71
N LEU A 157 12.58 7.58 0.85
CA LEU A 157 11.43 6.77 1.23
C LEU A 157 11.01 7.11 2.67
N PRO A 158 9.70 7.08 2.99
CA PRO A 158 9.26 7.26 4.37
C PRO A 158 9.85 6.17 5.28
N SER A 159 10.08 6.46 6.56
CA SER A 159 10.18 5.39 7.56
C SER A 159 8.84 4.66 7.70
N GLU A 160 8.86 3.46 8.24
CA GLU A 160 7.66 2.71 8.61
C GLU A 160 6.75 3.51 9.56
N SER A 161 7.32 4.25 10.52
CA SER A 161 6.57 5.14 11.40
C SER A 161 5.93 6.32 10.66
N GLN A 162 6.67 7.00 9.78
CA GLN A 162 6.16 8.09 8.96
C GLN A 162 5.03 7.62 8.04
N TRP A 163 5.20 6.44 7.44
CA TRP A 163 4.21 5.83 6.57
C TRP A 163 2.93 5.49 7.35
N GLU A 164 3.03 4.80 8.50
CA GLU A 164 1.85 4.41 9.28
C GLU A 164 1.10 5.63 9.85
N TRP A 165 1.82 6.65 10.31
CA TRP A 165 1.22 7.92 10.73
C TRP A 165 0.38 8.56 9.62
N ALA A 166 0.97 8.65 8.42
CA ALA A 166 0.33 9.21 7.24
C ALA A 166 -0.89 8.37 6.77
N ALA A 167 -0.76 7.04 6.79
CA ALA A 167 -1.80 6.10 6.40
C ALA A 167 -2.99 6.08 7.38
N ARG A 168 -2.73 6.23 8.68
CA ARG A 168 -3.77 6.30 9.72
C ARG A 168 -4.54 7.60 9.65
N ALA A 169 -3.86 8.72 9.40
CA ALA A 169 -4.46 10.05 9.32
C ALA A 169 -5.43 10.35 10.49
N GLY A 170 -5.05 9.93 11.71
CA GLY A 170 -5.83 10.09 12.94
C GLY A 170 -6.65 8.88 13.38
N SER A 171 -6.82 7.86 12.52
CA SER A 171 -7.58 6.65 12.84
C SER A 171 -6.77 5.64 13.67
N GLU A 172 -7.37 5.12 14.74
CA GLU A 172 -6.89 3.95 15.48
C GLU A 172 -7.36 2.62 14.88
N LYS A 173 -8.26 2.66 13.90
CA LYS A 173 -8.83 1.48 13.25
C LYS A 173 -7.85 0.90 12.22
N GLN A 174 -8.20 -0.27 11.67
CA GLN A 174 -7.44 -0.93 10.61
C GLN A 174 -7.22 -0.07 9.37
N PHE A 175 -8.20 0.77 9.03
CA PHE A 175 -8.12 1.73 7.93
C PHE A 175 -8.47 3.15 8.39
N PHE A 176 -8.03 4.16 7.65
CA PHE A 176 -8.44 5.56 7.92
C PHE A 176 -9.95 5.79 7.74
N TYR A 177 -10.62 4.93 6.96
CA TYR A 177 -12.06 5.02 6.66
C TYR A 177 -12.92 4.07 7.51
N GLY A 178 -12.34 3.19 8.33
CA GLY A 178 -13.11 2.22 9.12
C GLY A 178 -12.34 0.97 9.58
N GLY A 179 -13.07 -0.02 10.08
CA GLY A 179 -12.54 -1.35 10.38
C GLY A 179 -12.76 -2.34 9.22
N GLU A 180 -12.37 -3.61 9.41
CA GLU A 180 -12.39 -4.68 8.40
C GLU A 180 -13.69 -4.77 7.58
N ASN A 181 -14.84 -4.63 8.23
CA ASN A 181 -16.16 -4.83 7.63
C ASN A 181 -16.72 -3.58 6.94
N LYS A 182 -15.95 -2.50 6.86
CA LYS A 182 -16.33 -1.29 6.13
C LYS A 182 -16.11 -1.51 4.64
N ASP A 183 -17.14 -1.24 3.84
CA ASP A 183 -17.02 -1.22 2.38
C ASP A 183 -15.90 -0.26 1.95
N PHE A 184 -14.83 -0.81 1.37
CA PHE A 184 -13.64 -0.07 0.98
C PHE A 184 -13.71 0.49 -0.46
N SER A 185 -14.75 0.15 -1.24
CA SER A 185 -14.82 0.39 -2.69
C SER A 185 -14.67 1.86 -3.09
N LYS A 186 -14.88 2.79 -2.15
CA LYS A 186 -14.71 4.23 -2.34
C LYS A 186 -13.25 4.70 -2.13
N TRP A 187 -12.47 3.98 -1.33
CA TRP A 187 -11.19 4.44 -0.76
C TRP A 187 -9.97 3.62 -1.18
N ALA A 188 -10.13 2.38 -1.63
CA ALA A 188 -9.00 1.50 -1.92
C ALA A 188 -9.30 0.52 -3.07
N ASN A 189 -8.24 0.14 -3.78
CA ASN A 189 -8.20 -0.99 -4.71
C ASN A 189 -7.61 -2.21 -3.99
N LEU A 190 -8.45 -3.20 -3.65
CA LEU A 190 -8.06 -4.39 -2.88
C LEU A 190 -8.59 -5.66 -3.55
N ALA A 191 -8.19 -6.83 -3.05
CA ALA A 191 -8.70 -8.08 -3.60
C ALA A 191 -10.19 -8.27 -3.28
N ASP A 192 -11.03 -7.93 -4.25
CA ASP A 192 -12.49 -7.85 -4.17
C ASP A 192 -13.18 -8.85 -5.13
N ALA A 193 -14.52 -8.79 -5.25
CA ALA A 193 -15.26 -9.65 -6.18
C ALA A 193 -14.81 -9.52 -7.65
N GLY A 194 -14.26 -8.36 -8.04
CA GLY A 194 -13.70 -8.07 -9.36
C GLY A 194 -12.51 -8.97 -9.72
N ARG A 195 -11.72 -9.42 -8.73
CA ARG A 195 -10.57 -10.35 -8.95
C ARG A 195 -10.93 -11.61 -9.73
N ARG A 196 -12.20 -12.03 -9.73
CA ARG A 196 -12.67 -13.16 -10.57
C ARG A 196 -12.35 -12.97 -12.05
N ARG A 197 -12.25 -11.72 -12.51
CA ARG A 197 -11.98 -11.35 -13.92
C ARG A 197 -10.54 -11.61 -14.35
N THR A 198 -9.63 -12.03 -13.47
CA THR A 198 -8.27 -12.39 -13.90
C THR A 198 -8.18 -13.76 -14.59
N TYR A 199 -9.29 -14.50 -14.69
CA TYR A 199 -9.33 -15.75 -15.45
C TYR A 199 -9.55 -15.49 -16.95
N CYS A 200 -8.81 -16.25 -17.76
CA CYS A 200 -9.00 -16.39 -19.19
C CYS A 200 -9.29 -17.86 -19.47
N GLU A 201 -10.40 -18.15 -20.15
CA GLU A 201 -10.71 -19.52 -20.55
C GLU A 201 -9.98 -19.87 -21.85
N PHE A 202 -9.59 -21.14 -22.00
CA PHE A 202 -8.98 -21.67 -23.21
C PHE A 202 -10.05 -22.28 -24.12
N ASP A 203 -10.54 -21.49 -25.10
CA ASP A 203 -11.49 -21.96 -26.11
C ASP A 203 -10.81 -22.53 -27.39
N GLY A 204 -9.51 -22.86 -27.31
CA GLY A 204 -8.67 -23.36 -28.40
C GLY A 204 -7.76 -22.28 -29.05
N GLY A 205 -6.61 -22.72 -29.60
CA GLY A 205 -5.47 -21.88 -30.02
C GLY A 205 -5.66 -20.90 -31.19
N SER A 206 -6.88 -20.47 -31.49
CA SER A 206 -7.18 -19.49 -32.56
C SER A 206 -8.28 -18.50 -32.23
N LYS A 207 -8.77 -18.46 -30.99
CA LYS A 207 -9.80 -17.51 -30.56
C LYS A 207 -9.18 -16.37 -29.75
N VAL A 208 -9.70 -15.17 -30.01
CA VAL A 208 -9.51 -13.97 -29.20
C VAL A 208 -9.72 -14.32 -27.72
N HIS A 209 -8.90 -13.76 -26.82
CA HIS A 209 -8.95 -13.99 -25.38
C HIS A 209 -10.36 -13.73 -24.84
N VAL A 210 -11.11 -14.80 -24.55
CA VAL A 210 -12.41 -14.68 -23.91
C VAL A 210 -12.18 -14.61 -22.41
N ARG A 211 -12.24 -13.38 -21.88
CA ARG A 211 -12.18 -13.14 -20.43
C ARG A 211 -13.49 -13.59 -19.81
N ARG A 212 -13.49 -14.77 -19.19
CA ARG A 212 -14.60 -15.24 -18.34
C ARG A 212 -14.19 -15.14 -16.89
N PRO A 213 -15.03 -14.60 -16.01
CA PRO A 213 -14.72 -14.64 -14.59
C PRO A 213 -14.63 -16.09 -14.09
N TYR A 214 -13.81 -16.34 -13.07
CA TYR A 214 -13.89 -17.57 -12.28
C TYR A 214 -15.34 -17.87 -11.89
N HIS A 215 -15.72 -19.15 -11.82
CA HIS A 215 -17.05 -19.56 -11.34
C HIS A 215 -17.36 -18.95 -9.96
N GLU A 216 -18.64 -18.67 -9.69
CA GLU A 216 -19.09 -18.04 -8.44
C GLU A 216 -18.68 -18.83 -7.20
N ASN A 217 -18.67 -20.16 -7.33
CA ASN A 217 -18.29 -21.07 -6.26
C ASN A 217 -16.76 -21.25 -6.12
N SER A 218 -15.96 -20.57 -6.96
CA SER A 218 -14.51 -20.66 -6.88
C SER A 218 -13.97 -19.71 -5.80
N THR A 219 -13.27 -20.28 -4.82
CA THR A 219 -12.58 -19.54 -3.76
C THR A 219 -11.24 -18.95 -4.20
N PHE A 220 -10.79 -19.27 -5.42
CA PHE A 220 -9.58 -18.74 -6.03
C PHE A 220 -9.92 -17.73 -7.16
N PRO A 221 -9.18 -16.62 -7.31
CA PRO A 221 -8.22 -16.07 -6.35
C PRO A 221 -8.92 -15.66 -5.05
N LEU A 222 -8.16 -15.67 -3.94
CA LEU A 222 -8.64 -15.19 -2.66
C LEU A 222 -9.02 -13.72 -2.76
N ARG A 223 -10.22 -13.40 -2.32
CA ARG A 223 -10.81 -12.06 -2.40
C ARG A 223 -11.92 -11.88 -1.36
N ASP A 224 -12.41 -10.66 -1.21
CA ASP A 224 -13.63 -10.36 -0.46
C ASP A 224 -14.80 -10.16 -1.44
N ASP A 225 -15.72 -11.13 -1.48
CA ASP A 225 -16.88 -11.10 -2.40
C ASP A 225 -17.99 -10.14 -1.94
N ARG A 226 -17.86 -9.48 -0.77
CA ARG A 226 -18.88 -8.54 -0.26
C ARG A 226 -18.85 -7.19 -0.96
N PHE A 227 -17.72 -6.82 -1.54
CA PHE A 227 -17.47 -5.48 -2.08
C PHE A 227 -16.93 -5.56 -3.51
N THR A 228 -17.07 -4.45 -4.25
CA THR A 228 -16.55 -4.34 -5.61
C THR A 228 -16.11 -2.90 -5.84
N ASP A 229 -14.80 -2.73 -5.94
CA ASP A 229 -14.14 -1.48 -6.24
C ASP A 229 -14.13 -1.23 -7.77
N LYS A 230 -13.38 -0.22 -8.21
CA LYS A 230 -13.42 0.27 -9.60
C LYS A 230 -12.69 -0.65 -10.56
N TRP A 231 -11.71 -1.42 -10.11
CA TRP A 231 -10.85 -2.23 -10.95
C TRP A 231 -10.53 -3.58 -10.29
N PHE A 232 -9.76 -4.44 -10.94
CA PHE A 232 -9.50 -5.82 -10.45
C PHE A 232 -8.03 -6.24 -10.50
N ILE A 233 -7.17 -5.31 -10.92
CA ILE A 233 -5.71 -5.35 -10.87
C ILE A 233 -5.24 -3.94 -10.51
N VAL A 234 -3.94 -3.65 -10.65
CA VAL A 234 -3.41 -2.28 -10.51
C VAL A 234 -4.21 -1.27 -11.34
N ASP A 235 -4.67 -0.21 -10.68
CA ASP A 235 -5.42 0.88 -11.30
C ASP A 235 -4.49 2.10 -11.46
N TYR A 236 -4.96 3.12 -12.16
CA TYR A 236 -4.31 4.42 -12.17
C TYR A 236 -4.25 4.99 -10.75
N VAL A 237 -3.29 5.87 -10.47
CA VAL A 237 -3.26 6.57 -9.19
C VAL A 237 -4.43 7.55 -9.07
N ALA A 238 -4.81 7.88 -7.83
CA ALA A 238 -5.85 8.82 -7.45
C ALA A 238 -7.23 8.52 -8.06
N GLN A 239 -7.59 7.24 -8.22
CA GLN A 239 -8.95 6.84 -8.60
C GLN A 239 -9.92 6.82 -7.42
N TYR A 240 -9.44 6.76 -6.18
CA TYR A 240 -10.26 6.63 -4.98
C TYR A 240 -10.28 7.92 -4.14
N ASP A 241 -11.14 7.98 -3.13
CA ASP A 241 -11.19 9.12 -2.22
C ASP A 241 -9.92 9.19 -1.35
N PRO A 242 -9.33 10.38 -1.14
CA PRO A 242 -8.11 10.51 -0.35
C PRO A 242 -8.35 10.32 1.15
N SER A 243 -7.26 10.06 1.87
CA SER A 243 -7.22 10.09 3.33
C SER A 243 -7.50 11.50 3.87
N PRO A 244 -7.81 11.66 5.17
CA PRO A 244 -7.93 12.98 5.81
C PRO A 244 -6.71 13.90 5.65
N PHE A 245 -5.51 13.33 5.41
CA PHE A 245 -4.30 14.09 5.09
C PHE A 245 -4.13 14.40 3.59
N GLY A 246 -5.10 14.05 2.75
CA GLY A 246 -5.07 14.34 1.31
C GLY A 246 -4.21 13.37 0.50
N LEU A 247 -3.88 12.20 1.06
CA LEU A 247 -3.10 11.17 0.36
C LEU A 247 -4.03 10.17 -0.32
N PHE A 248 -3.73 9.82 -1.56
CA PHE A 248 -4.43 8.80 -2.33
C PHE A 248 -3.70 7.47 -2.24
N ASP A 249 -4.47 6.38 -2.33
CA ASP A 249 -3.97 5.02 -2.52
C ASP A 249 -2.95 4.55 -1.45
N VAL A 250 -2.95 5.16 -0.26
CA VAL A 250 -2.08 4.72 0.85
C VAL A 250 -2.48 3.32 1.37
N ILE A 251 -3.67 2.86 0.99
CA ILE A 251 -4.15 1.50 1.23
C ILE A 251 -4.56 0.91 -0.11
N GLY A 252 -4.00 -0.23 -0.47
CA GLY A 252 -4.30 -0.93 -1.72
C GLY A 252 -3.52 -0.38 -2.92
N ASN A 253 -3.99 -0.73 -4.11
CA ASN A 253 -3.32 -0.51 -5.40
C ASN A 253 -1.96 -1.22 -5.45
N VAL A 254 -0.87 -0.62 -4.96
CA VAL A 254 0.41 -1.32 -4.75
C VAL A 254 0.92 -1.09 -3.33
N SER A 255 1.58 -2.12 -2.78
CA SER A 255 2.31 -1.94 -1.54
C SER A 255 3.49 -0.98 -1.76
N GLU A 256 3.95 -0.30 -0.71
CA GLU A 256 4.94 0.75 -0.84
C GLU A 256 6.18 0.49 0.01
N TRP A 257 7.36 0.58 -0.61
CA TRP A 257 8.62 0.54 0.10
C TRP A 257 8.76 1.66 1.12
N THR A 258 9.26 1.30 2.30
CA THR A 258 9.77 2.24 3.31
C THR A 258 11.29 2.10 3.41
N ARG A 259 12.00 3.09 3.96
CA ARG A 259 13.45 2.96 4.20
C ARG A 259 13.80 2.03 5.36
N SER A 260 12.80 1.59 6.14
CA SER A 260 12.99 0.84 7.38
C SER A 260 13.37 -0.61 7.12
N ASP A 261 14.35 -1.11 7.89
CA ASP A 261 14.61 -2.54 8.02
C ASP A 261 13.42 -3.24 8.68
N TYR A 262 13.10 -4.45 8.21
CA TYR A 262 12.11 -5.31 8.84
C TYR A 262 12.66 -5.86 10.16
N ARG A 263 12.19 -5.30 11.27
CA ARG A 263 12.57 -5.70 12.63
C ARG A 263 11.36 -6.01 13.50
N ALA A 264 11.59 -6.79 14.56
CA ALA A 264 10.56 -7.12 15.53
C ALA A 264 10.02 -5.86 16.23
N TYR A 265 8.75 -5.92 16.60
CA TYR A 265 8.12 -4.95 17.47
C TYR A 265 8.44 -5.30 18.95
N PRO A 266 8.34 -4.34 19.91
CA PRO A 266 7.82 -2.99 19.73
C PRO A 266 8.69 -2.13 18.82
N TYR A 267 8.06 -1.30 18.01
CA TYR A 267 8.75 -0.37 17.13
C TYR A 267 9.62 0.59 17.95
N LYS A 268 10.85 0.84 17.47
CA LYS A 268 11.81 1.79 18.03
C LYS A 268 12.46 2.55 16.90
N ASP A 269 12.28 3.87 16.86
CA ASP A 269 12.82 4.70 15.78
C ASP A 269 14.36 4.83 15.87
N ASP A 270 14.90 4.75 17.09
CA ASP A 270 16.32 4.92 17.42
C ASP A 270 17.16 3.64 17.33
N ASP A 271 16.58 2.50 16.95
CA ASP A 271 17.33 1.24 16.83
C ASP A 271 18.18 1.13 15.56
N GLY A 272 18.12 2.15 14.70
CA GLY A 272 18.87 2.23 13.45
C GLY A 272 18.19 1.57 12.25
N ARG A 273 16.95 1.07 12.36
CA ARG A 273 16.19 0.51 11.22
C ARG A 273 16.01 1.49 10.07
N ASN A 274 16.02 2.79 10.34
CA ASN A 274 15.77 3.85 9.35
C ASN A 274 17.03 4.35 8.62
N LYS A 275 18.20 3.72 8.85
CA LYS A 275 19.49 4.18 8.29
C LYS A 275 19.64 3.93 6.78
N GLY A 276 18.76 3.14 6.17
CA GLY A 276 18.84 2.82 4.74
C GLY A 276 19.97 1.84 4.39
N ASP A 277 20.23 0.84 5.24
CA ASP A 277 21.24 -0.19 4.95
C ASP A 277 20.79 -1.11 3.81
N VAL A 278 21.60 -1.26 2.77
CA VAL A 278 21.24 -2.11 1.61
C VAL A 278 21.13 -3.60 1.96
N SER A 279 21.78 -4.08 3.01
CA SER A 279 21.95 -5.50 3.32
C SER A 279 20.78 -6.15 4.08
N GLY A 280 19.84 -5.36 4.59
CA GLY A 280 18.70 -5.83 5.37
C GLY A 280 17.45 -6.10 4.53
N THR A 281 16.60 -6.98 5.03
CA THR A 281 15.20 -7.13 4.61
C THR A 281 14.43 -5.83 4.92
N LYS A 282 13.58 -5.41 4.00
CA LYS A 282 12.91 -4.11 3.98
C LYS A 282 11.42 -4.24 4.18
N VAL A 283 10.85 -3.22 4.82
CA VAL A 283 9.41 -3.14 5.04
C VAL A 283 8.72 -2.49 3.83
N ALA A 284 7.71 -3.17 3.31
CA ALA A 284 6.68 -2.59 2.46
C ALA A 284 5.32 -2.55 3.18
N ARG A 285 4.45 -1.60 2.81
CA ARG A 285 3.24 -1.23 3.56
C ARG A 285 2.02 -1.01 2.65
N GLY A 286 0.82 -1.06 3.22
CA GLY A 286 -0.43 -0.63 2.56
C GLY A 286 -1.21 -1.71 1.81
N GLY A 287 -0.56 -2.78 1.39
CA GLY A 287 -1.19 -3.83 0.59
C GLY A 287 -1.46 -3.39 -0.84
N SER A 288 -2.00 -4.28 -1.64
CA SER A 288 -2.22 -4.07 -3.06
C SER A 288 -3.61 -4.53 -3.53
N TRP A 289 -3.90 -4.34 -4.81
CA TRP A 289 -5.06 -4.94 -5.50
C TRP A 289 -5.16 -6.46 -5.32
N ASN A 290 -4.08 -7.14 -4.92
CA ASN A 290 -4.04 -8.58 -4.70
C ASN A 290 -4.22 -9.00 -3.22
N ASP A 291 -4.31 -8.03 -2.30
CA ASP A 291 -4.44 -8.29 -0.87
C ASP A 291 -5.88 -8.11 -0.40
N ARG A 292 -6.39 -9.08 0.37
CA ARG A 292 -7.75 -8.99 0.94
C ARG A 292 -7.79 -7.96 2.07
N PRO A 293 -8.93 -7.25 2.27
CA PRO A 293 -9.10 -6.33 3.39
C PRO A 293 -8.81 -7.01 4.74
N LYS A 294 -9.18 -8.29 4.92
CA LYS A 294 -8.92 -9.05 6.16
C LYS A 294 -7.44 -9.14 6.57
N VAL A 295 -6.51 -9.03 5.63
CA VAL A 295 -5.06 -9.22 5.88
C VAL A 295 -4.24 -8.01 5.46
N THR A 296 -4.88 -6.84 5.38
CA THR A 296 -4.26 -5.60 4.94
C THR A 296 -4.77 -4.41 5.76
N GLY A 297 -4.11 -3.26 5.66
CA GLY A 297 -4.52 -2.05 6.36
C GLY A 297 -3.34 -1.18 6.74
N SER A 298 -3.60 -0.14 7.53
CA SER A 298 -2.61 0.84 7.94
C SER A 298 -1.48 0.23 8.77
N THR A 299 -1.68 -0.94 9.37
CA THR A 299 -0.70 -1.63 10.25
C THR A 299 0.00 -2.81 9.60
N ARG A 300 -0.42 -3.27 8.42
CA ARG A 300 0.11 -4.48 7.78
C ARG A 300 1.52 -4.27 7.25
N ARG A 301 2.45 -5.16 7.64
CA ARG A 301 3.86 -5.13 7.27
C ARG A 301 4.16 -6.25 6.27
N TYR A 302 4.87 -5.95 5.20
CA TYR A 302 5.39 -6.96 4.29
C TYR A 302 6.91 -6.88 4.29
N GLU A 303 7.56 -8.03 4.26
CA GLU A 303 9.00 -8.18 4.32
C GLU A 303 9.55 -8.73 3.01
N TYR A 304 10.55 -8.04 2.47
CA TYR A 304 11.19 -8.42 1.22
C TYR A 304 12.66 -8.03 1.24
N GLU A 305 13.51 -8.78 0.55
CA GLU A 305 14.91 -8.42 0.41
C GLU A 305 15.06 -7.15 -0.45
N SER A 306 16.08 -6.34 -0.14
CA SER A 306 16.27 -5.04 -0.77
C SER A 306 16.40 -5.09 -2.31
N TYR A 307 16.86 -6.21 -2.86
CA TYR A 307 17.04 -6.42 -4.30
C TYR A 307 15.79 -7.01 -5.00
N GLN A 308 14.77 -7.45 -4.25
CA GLN A 308 13.59 -8.10 -4.84
C GLN A 308 12.72 -7.09 -5.60
N LYS A 309 12.39 -7.43 -6.85
CA LYS A 309 11.46 -6.68 -7.69
C LYS A 309 10.07 -7.30 -7.63
N VAL A 310 9.31 -6.94 -6.60
CA VAL A 310 8.01 -7.54 -6.32
C VAL A 310 6.94 -6.92 -7.23
N TYR A 311 6.08 -7.73 -7.82
CA TYR A 311 5.18 -7.31 -8.91
C TYR A 311 4.08 -6.33 -8.49
N ASN A 312 3.74 -6.30 -7.20
CA ASN A 312 2.72 -5.45 -6.61
C ASN A 312 3.30 -4.53 -5.51
N VAL A 313 4.62 -4.26 -5.56
CA VAL A 313 5.28 -3.29 -4.69
C VAL A 313 5.87 -2.17 -5.53
N GLY A 314 5.42 -0.95 -5.25
CA GLY A 314 5.96 0.32 -5.72
C GLY A 314 6.52 1.13 -4.56
N PHE A 315 6.41 2.45 -4.65
CA PHE A 315 6.80 3.34 -3.56
C PHE A 315 6.20 4.74 -3.73
N ARG A 316 6.17 5.49 -2.64
CA ARG A 316 6.02 6.95 -2.64
C ARG A 316 7.18 7.58 -1.88
N VAL A 317 7.46 8.85 -2.17
CA VAL A 317 8.59 9.56 -1.57
C VAL A 317 8.13 10.62 -0.58
N ILE A 318 9.02 10.99 0.33
CA ILE A 318 8.89 12.11 1.24
C ILE A 318 10.00 13.13 1.01
N ILE A 319 9.78 14.35 1.50
CA ILE A 319 10.81 15.37 1.68
C ILE A 319 10.85 15.72 3.16
N GLU A 320 12.02 15.56 3.77
CA GLU A 320 12.26 15.84 5.20
C GLU A 320 12.33 17.34 5.54
#